data_AF-A0A258YFG4-F1
#
_entry.id   AF-A0A258YFG4-F1
#
_cell.length_a   1.000
_cell.length_b   1.000
_cell.length_c   1.000
_cell.angle_alpha   90.00
_cell.angle_beta   90.00
_cell.angle_gamma   90.00
#
_symmetry.space_group_name_H-M   'P 1'
#
loop_
_entity.id
_entity.type
_entity.pdbx_description
1 polymer ?
#
loop_
_entity_poly.entity_id
_entity_poly.type
_entity_poly.pdbx_seq_one_letter_code
_entity_poly.pdbx_strand_id
1 'polypeptide(L)' 'MKLEASKHITEELKSQFPEIEWSQIIGMRNVFAHEYFGIDSSLVWEIIKRDLPLLKSKMESILKSLE' A
#
# COMPACT_ATOMS: atom_id res chain seq x y z
N MET A 1 11.37 -9.23 -9.55
CA MET A 1 11.78 -9.81 -8.25
C MET A 1 11.52 -8.93 -7.02
N LYS A 2 11.64 -7.58 -7.07
CA LYS A 2 11.26 -6.71 -5.91
C LYS A 2 9.79 -6.24 -5.90
N LEU A 3 8.98 -6.58 -6.90
CA LEU A 3 7.59 -6.12 -7.01
C LEU A 3 6.55 -7.25 -6.82
N GLU A 4 6.97 -8.52 -6.77
CA GLU A 4 6.05 -9.65 -6.53
C GLU A 4 5.69 -9.88 -5.04
N ALA A 5 6.42 -9.29 -4.09
CA ALA A 5 6.20 -9.49 -2.66
C ALA A 5 4.86 -8.92 -2.16
N SER A 6 4.37 -7.83 -2.76
CA SER A 6 3.09 -7.22 -2.40
C SER A 6 1.86 -8.06 -2.80
N LYS A 7 2.03 -9.11 -3.62
CA LYS A 7 0.96 -10.07 -3.95
C LYS A 7 0.78 -11.18 -2.91
N HIS A 8 1.70 -11.29 -1.94
CA HIS A 8 1.72 -12.38 -0.95
C HIS A 8 1.35 -11.91 0.46
N ILE A 9 0.55 -10.84 0.58
CA ILE A 9 -0.16 -10.61 1.84
C ILE A 9 -1.34 -11.58 1.85
N THR A 10 -1.24 -12.60 2.68
CA THR A 10 -2.25 -13.64 2.84
C THR A 10 -3.56 -13.05 3.39
N GLU A 11 -4.70 -13.65 3.05
CA GLU A 11 -6.00 -13.19 3.57
C GLU A 11 -6.07 -13.30 5.10
N GLU A 12 -5.33 -14.26 5.67
CA GLU A 12 -5.12 -14.39 7.11
C GLU A 12 -4.47 -13.13 7.71
N LEU A 13 -3.45 -12.56 7.07
CA LEU A 13 -2.83 -11.32 7.56
C LEU A 13 -3.76 -10.12 7.38
N LYS A 14 -4.49 -10.04 6.25
CA LYS A 14 -5.46 -8.95 6.02
C LYS A 14 -6.58 -8.96 7.06
N SER A 15 -7.08 -10.15 7.41
CA SER A 15 -8.11 -10.30 8.43
C SER A 15 -7.64 -10.00 9.85
N GLN A 16 -6.34 -10.14 10.13
CA GLN A 16 -5.75 -9.72 11.41
C GLN A 16 -5.60 -8.20 11.54
N PHE A 17 -5.52 -7.47 10.42
CA PHE A 17 -5.41 -6.01 10.38
C PHE A 17 -6.50 -5.37 9.51
N PRO A 18 -7.79 -5.47 9.90
CA PRO A 18 -8.90 -4.92 9.13
C PRO A 18 -8.95 -3.38 9.13
N GLU A 19 -8.21 -2.72 10.03
CA GLU A 19 -8.04 -1.25 10.08
C GLU A 19 -7.16 -0.68 8.96
N ILE A 20 -6.62 -1.57 8.12
CA ILE A 20 -5.87 -1.22 6.93
C ILE A 20 -6.78 -1.41 5.72
N GLU A 21 -6.95 -0.33 4.96
CA GLU A 21 -7.71 -0.32 3.70
C GLU A 21 -6.94 -1.03 2.58
N TRP A 22 -6.81 -2.36 2.67
CA TRP A 22 -6.03 -3.19 1.74
C TRP A 22 -6.47 -3.03 0.29
N SER A 23 -7.77 -2.90 0.05
CA SER A 23 -8.34 -2.66 -1.27
C SER A 23 -7.86 -1.36 -1.88
N GLN A 24 -7.80 -0.28 -1.10
CA GLN A 24 -7.28 1.01 -1.54
C GLN A 24 -5.79 0.92 -1.87
N ILE A 25 -4.99 0.25 -1.04
CA ILE A 25 -3.55 0.06 -1.29
C ILE A 25 -3.30 -0.70 -2.60
N ILE A 26 -4.06 -1.77 -2.83
CA ILE A 26 -3.97 -2.58 -4.06
C ILE A 26 -4.41 -1.76 -5.27
N GLY A 27 -5.49 -0.98 -5.13
CA GLY A 27 -5.99 -0.06 -6.16
C GLY A 27 -4.94 0.98 -6.55
N MET A 28 -4.34 1.65 -5.57
CA MET A 28 -3.30 2.67 -5.78
C MET A 28 -2.08 2.08 -6.49
N ARG A 29 -1.66 0.87 -6.11
CA ARG A 29 -0.59 0.14 -6.81
C ARG A 29 -0.96 -0.13 -8.26
N ASN A 30 -2.18 -0.59 -8.54
CA ASN A 30 -2.62 -0.87 -9.91
C ASN A 30 -2.61 0.38 -10.78
N VAL A 31 -3.09 1.50 -10.24
CA VAL A 31 -3.06 2.80 -10.90
C VAL A 31 -1.61 3.21 -11.22
N PHE A 32 -0.69 3.13 -10.26
CA PHE A 32 0.73 3.43 -10.52
C PHE A 32 1.41 2.44 -11.48
N ALA A 33 1.02 1.17 -11.50
CA ALA A 33 1.66 0.15 -12.33
C ALA A 33 1.15 0.15 -13.79
N HIS A 34 -0.12 0.48 -14.01
CA HIS A 34 -0.79 0.31 -15.30
C HIS A 34 -1.29 1.61 -15.93
N GLU A 35 -1.57 2.63 -15.13
CA GLU A 35 -2.21 3.87 -15.59
C GLU A 35 -1.32 5.11 -15.42
N TYR A 36 -0.01 4.92 -15.17
CA TYR A 36 0.93 6.03 -14.96
C TYR A 36 1.00 7.04 -16.12
N PHE A 37 0.59 6.65 -17.33
CA PHE A 37 0.41 7.55 -18.47
C PHE A 37 -0.92 8.31 -18.31
N GLY A 38 -0.86 9.51 -17.73
CA GLY A 38 -2.00 10.41 -17.58
C GLY A 38 -2.38 10.76 -16.15
N ILE A 39 -1.68 10.22 -15.15
CA ILE A 39 -1.88 10.61 -13.75
C ILE A 39 -1.31 12.01 -13.52
N ASP A 40 -2.11 12.86 -12.87
CA ASP A 40 -1.69 14.16 -12.38
C ASP A 40 -0.52 13.98 -11.39
N SER A 41 0.65 14.50 -11.75
CA SER A 41 1.85 14.44 -10.90
C SER A 41 1.64 15.13 -9.54
N SER A 42 0.72 16.09 -9.45
CA SER A 42 0.32 16.74 -8.20
C SER A 42 -0.42 15.75 -7.30
N LEU A 43 -1.33 14.94 -7.85
CA LEU A 43 -2.01 13.88 -7.11
C LEU A 43 -1.02 12.83 -6.61
N VAL A 44 -0.05 12.43 -7.44
CA VAL A 44 1.01 11.51 -7.02
C VAL A 44 1.82 12.11 -5.87
N TRP A 45 2.16 13.39 -5.97
CA TRP A 45 2.93 14.08 -4.94
C TRP A 45 2.17 14.17 -3.61
N GLU A 46 0.86 14.45 -3.65
CA GLU A 46 0.02 14.43 -2.45
C GLU A 46 -0.01 13.05 -1.79
N ILE A 47 -0.20 12.00 -2.57
CA ILE A 47 -0.20 10.61 -2.08
C ILE A 47 1.14 10.28 -1.41
N ILE A 48 2.26 10.64 -2.04
CA ILE A 48 3.61 10.42 -1.48
C ILE A 48 3.78 11.17 -0.15
N LYS A 49 3.23 12.38 -0.03
CA LYS A 49 3.42 13.21 1.17
C LYS A 49 2.45 12.89 2.31
N ARG A 50 1.23 12.45 2.00
CA ARG A 50 0.16 12.28 2.99
C ARG A 50 -0.08 10.82 3.32
N ASP A 51 -0.25 9.97 2.31
CA ASP A 51 -0.73 8.61 2.50
C ASP A 51 0.41 7.61 2.68
N LEU A 52 1.53 7.81 1.97
CA LEU A 52 2.69 6.92 2.05
C LEU A 52 3.32 6.86 3.46
N PRO A 53 3.49 7.96 4.22
CA PRO A 53 4.02 7.91 5.58
C PRO A 53 3.07 7.19 6.55
N LEU A 54 1.77 7.41 6.41
CA LEU A 54 0.75 6.73 7.21
C LEU A 54 0.79 5.22 6.96
N LEU A 55 0.84 4.82 5.69
CA LEU A 55 0.95 3.41 5.31
C LEU A 55 2.23 2.79 5.87
N LYS A 56 3.37 3.49 5.78
CA LYS A 56 4.64 3.02 6.35
C LYS A 56 4.53 2.75 7.84
N SER A 57 3.96 3.68 8.61
CA SER A 57 3.79 3.52 10.07
C SER A 57 2.90 2.32 10.42
N LYS A 58 1.81 2.10 9.66
CA LYS A 58 0.96 0.91 9.83
C LYS A 58 1.73 -0.38 9.52
N MET A 59 2.51 -0.41 8.45
CA MET A 59 3.32 -1.57 8.08
C MET A 59 4.41 -1.88 9.12
N GLU A 60 5.07 -0.87 9.69
CA GLU A 60 6.03 -1.03 10.78
C GLU A 60 5.37 -1.60 12.04
N SER A 61 4.14 -1.17 12.35
CA SER A 61 3.36 -1.70 13.47
C SER A 61 3.01 -3.18 13.28
N ILE A 62 2.61 -3.58 12.07
CA ILE A 62 2.37 -4.98 11.72
C ILE A 62 3.65 -5.79 11.88
N LEU A 63 4.77 -5.34 11.30
CA LEU A 63 6.05 -6.06 11.37
C LEU A 63 6.47 -6.30 12.82
N LYS A 64 6.31 -5.30 13.69
CA LYS A 64 6.61 -5.42 15.11
C LYS A 64 5.68 -6.39 15.86
N SER A 65 4.44 -6.54 15.40
CA SER A 65 3.49 -7.50 16.00
C SER A 65 3.71 -8.95 15.56
N LEU A 66 4.55 -9.16 14.53
CA LEU A 66 4.94 -10.47 14.01
C LEU A 66 6.29 -10.97 14.57
N GLU A 67 7.03 -10.11 15.28
CA GLU A 67 8.21 -10.48 16.10
C GLU A 67 7.79 -11.01 17.48
#